data_AF-A0A1F6IVE1-F1
#
_entry.id   AF-A0A1F6IVE1-F1
#
_cell.length_a   1.000
_cell.length_b   1.000
_cell.length_c   1.000
_cell.angle_alpha   90.00
_cell.angle_beta   90.00
_cell.angle_gamma   90.00
#
_symmetry.space_group_name_H-M   'P 1'
#
loop_
_entity.id
_entity.type
_entity.pdbx_description
1 polymer ?
#
loop_
_entity_poly.entity_id
_entity_poly.type
_entity_poly.pdbx_seq_one_letter_code
_entity_poly.pdbx_strand_id
1 'polypeptide(L)' 'MPKNSPFLIDIGQGLSMMLGLPKISAWKTTTRPKKAKKGTLGFNSQTKNLEYFDGTSWYSASMS' A
#
# COMPACT_ATOMS: atom_id res chain seq x y z
N MET A 1 -12.26 5.54 -4.98
CA MET A 1 -11.88 4.21 -4.43
C MET A 1 -12.14 4.24 -2.93
N PRO A 2 -12.82 3.24 -2.35
CA PRO A 2 -13.02 3.20 -0.90
C PRO A 2 -11.67 3.21 -0.18
N LYS A 3 -11.60 3.99 0.91
CA LYS A 3 -10.39 4.14 1.72
C LYS A 3 -9.99 2.77 2.27
N ASN A 4 -8.70 2.45 2.24
CA ASN A 4 -8.17 1.24 2.86
C ASN A 4 -8.25 1.43 4.38
N SER A 5 -9.33 0.93 4.99
CA SER A 5 -9.59 1.08 6.41
C SER A 5 -8.90 -0.03 7.21
N PRO A 6 -8.39 0.27 8.42
CA PRO A 6 -7.78 -0.73 9.26
C PRO A 6 -8.80 -1.80 9.67
N PHE A 7 -8.35 -3.05 9.75
CA PHE A 7 -9.06 -4.12 10.42
C PHE A 7 -8.84 -3.96 11.93
N LEU A 8 -9.95 -3.80 12.66
CA LEU A 8 -9.96 -3.58 14.10
C LEU A 8 -10.60 -4.79 14.79
N ILE A 9 -9.98 -5.24 15.87
CA ILE A 9 -10.59 -6.19 16.81
C ILE A 9 -11.03 -5.42 18.04
N ASP A 10 -12.29 -5.60 18.43
CA ASP A 10 -12.82 -5.14 19.71
C ASP A 10 -12.19 -5.96 20.85
N ILE A 11 -11.61 -5.26 21.84
CA ILE A 11 -10.97 -5.88 23.00
C ILE A 11 -11.70 -5.54 24.32
N GLY A 12 -12.92 -5.02 24.22
CA GLY A 12 -13.80 -4.67 25.34
C GLY A 12 -13.66 -3.22 25.79
N GLN A 13 -14.65 -2.76 26.57
CA GLN A 13 -14.68 -1.42 27.19
C GLN A 13 -14.52 -0.25 26.20
N GLY A 14 -14.97 -0.43 24.95
CA GLY A 14 -14.82 0.58 23.90
C GLY A 14 -13.40 0.73 23.35
N LEU A 15 -12.50 -0.20 23.68
CA LEU A 15 -11.15 -0.26 23.14
C LEU A 15 -11.11 -1.16 21.91
N SER A 16 -10.22 -0.84 20.97
CA SER A 16 -9.98 -1.66 19.78
C SER A 16 -8.50 -1.73 19.44
N MET A 17 -8.05 -2.89 18.97
CA MET A 17 -6.69 -3.11 18.50
C MET A 17 -6.66 -3.14 16.97
N MET A 18 -5.74 -2.37 16.37
CA MET A 18 -5.49 -2.41 14.93
C MET A 18 -4.62 -3.61 14.58
N LEU A 19 -5.15 -4.52 13.77
CA LEU A 19 -4.37 -5.66 13.25
C LEU A 19 -3.63 -5.34 11.94
N GLY A 20 -4.09 -4.32 11.21
CA GLY A 20 -3.44 -3.90 9.97
C GLY A 20 -4.42 -3.46 8.90
N LEU A 21 -3.90 -3.33 7.69
CA LEU A 21 -4.68 -2.96 6.50
C LEU A 21 -4.93 -4.21 5.63
N PRO A 22 -6.16 -4.46 5.17
CA PRO A 22 -6.49 -5.66 4.40
C PRO A 22 -5.97 -5.63 2.96
N LYS A 23 -5.51 -4.47 2.47
CA LYS A 23 -5.02 -4.28 1.11
C LYS A 23 -3.67 -3.61 1.13
N ILE A 24 -2.82 -3.92 0.15
CA ILE A 24 -1.61 -3.14 -0.12
C ILE A 24 -2.00 -1.79 -0.74
N SER A 25 -1.13 -0.80 -0.61
CA SER A 25 -1.29 0.48 -1.29
C SER A 25 -1.30 0.30 -2.81
N ALA A 26 -2.12 1.10 -3.50
CA ALA A 26 -2.19 1.07 -4.96
C ALA A 26 -2.24 2.49 -5.53
N TRP A 27 -1.67 2.66 -6.71
CA TRP A 27 -1.58 3.95 -7.41
C TRP A 27 -1.59 3.78 -8.94
N LYS A 28 -1.63 4.89 -9.67
CA LYS A 28 -1.21 4.98 -11.08
C LYS A 28 0.22 5.53 -11.12
N THR A 29 0.91 5.39 -12.25
CA THR A 29 2.29 5.90 -12.41
C THR A 29 2.42 7.39 -12.04
N THR A 30 1.46 8.22 -12.47
CA THR A 30 1.43 9.67 -12.20
C THR A 30 1.09 10.02 -10.75
N THR A 31 0.48 9.09 -10.01
CA THR A 31 0.07 9.28 -8.61
C THR A 31 0.90 8.45 -7.64
N ARG A 32 2.08 7.99 -8.06
CA ARG A 32 3.07 7.37 -7.16
C ARG A 32 3.36 8.30 -5.98
N PRO A 33 3.67 7.77 -4.78
CA PRO A 33 4.06 8.59 -3.65
C PRO A 33 5.28 9.46 -3.99
N LYS A 34 5.10 10.79 -4.01
CA LYS A 34 6.18 11.75 -4.34
C LYS A 34 7.32 11.77 -3.32
N LYS A 35 7.03 11.35 -2.09
CA LYS A 35 7.99 11.24 -0.98
C LYS A 35 8.08 9.79 -0.51
N ALA A 36 8.22 8.86 -1.45
CA ALA A 36 8.42 7.44 -1.13
C ALA A 36 9.72 7.28 -0.31
N LYS A 37 9.66 6.49 0.76
CA LYS A 37 10.85 6.07 1.50
C LYS A 37 11.37 4.77 0.89
N LYS A 38 12.67 4.50 1.01
CA LYS A 38 13.24 3.19 0.67
C LYS A 38 12.43 2.09 1.35
N GLY A 39 12.06 1.06 0.59
CA GLY A 39 11.18 -0.01 1.07
C GLY A 39 9.70 0.19 0.79
N THR A 40 9.28 1.32 0.21
CA THR A 40 7.87 1.53 -0.17
C THR A 40 7.46 0.48 -1.20
N LEU A 41 6.38 -0.24 -0.92
CA LEU A 41 5.82 -1.29 -1.76
C LEU A 41 4.36 -0.97 -2.09
N GLY A 42 3.92 -1.26 -3.30
CA GLY A 42 2.51 -1.20 -3.65
C GLY A 42 2.24 -1.66 -5.08
N PHE A 43 0.97 -1.59 -5.48
CA PHE A 43 0.53 -2.03 -6.79
C PHE A 43 0.27 -0.86 -7.73
N ASN A 44 0.90 -0.86 -8.90
CA ASN A 44 0.57 0.10 -9.94
C ASN A 44 -0.58 -0.43 -10.79
N SER A 45 -1.77 0.10 -10.52
CA SER A 45 -3.02 -0.25 -11.22
C SER A 45 -3.03 0.09 -12.71
N GLN A 46 -2.13 0.95 -13.19
CA GLN A 46 -2.02 1.30 -14.61
C GLN A 46 -1.16 0.28 -15.37
N THR A 47 -0.01 -0.09 -14.81
CA THR A 47 0.91 -1.05 -15.45
C THR A 47 0.65 -2.49 -15.05
N LYS A 48 -0.23 -2.72 -14.07
CA LYS A 48 -0.55 -4.02 -13.45
C LYS A 48 0.66 -4.73 -12.83
N ASN A 49 1.63 -3.95 -12.35
CA ASN A 49 2.85 -4.47 -11.73
C ASN A 49 2.87 -4.20 -10.22
N LEU A 50 3.52 -5.10 -9.48
CA LEU A 50 3.98 -4.77 -8.13
C LEU A 50 5.20 -3.86 -8.23
N GLU A 51 5.23 -2.78 -7.46
CA GLU A 51 6.31 -1.79 -7.49
C GLU A 51 6.99 -1.66 -6.13
N TYR A 52 8.32 -1.55 -6.17
CA TYR A 52 9.19 -1.35 -5.02
C TYR A 52 10.08 -0.13 -5.22
N PHE A 53 10.20 0.73 -4.22
CA PHE A 53 11.11 1.88 -4.24
C PHE A 53 12.40 1.58 -3.45
N ASP A 54 13.56 1.64 -4.12
CA ASP A 54 14.86 1.35 -3.50
C ASP A 54 15.47 2.55 -2.74
N GLY A 55 14.82 3.71 -2.80
CA GLY A 55 15.31 4.98 -2.28
C GLY A 55 15.60 6.02 -3.36
N THR A 56 15.75 5.58 -4.62
CA THR A 56 16.08 6.43 -5.78
C THR A 56 15.11 6.19 -6.93
N SER A 57 14.83 4.93 -7.25
CA SER A 57 14.09 4.48 -8.42
C SER A 57 13.00 3.46 -8.07
N TRP A 58 11.99 3.37 -8.94
CA TRP A 58 10.94 2.37 -8.85
C TRP A 58 11.29 1.13 -9.68
N TYR A 59 11.34 -0.03 -9.04
CA TYR A 59 11.42 -1.33 -9.68
C TYR A 59 10.02 -1.93 -9.83
N SER A 60 9.81 -2.70 -10.89
CA SER A 60 8.52 -3.33 -11.19
C SER A 60 8.69 -4.83 -11.35
N ALA A 61 7.80 -5.61 -10.71
CA ALA A 61 7.64 -7.03 -10.94
C ALA A 61 6.29 -7.28 -11.64
N SER A 62 6.34 -7.97 -12.77
CA SER A 62 5.15 -8.34 -13.52
C SER A 62 4.37 -9.42 -12.77
N MET A 63 3.05 -9.24 -12.71
CA MET A 63 2.12 -10.19 -12.08
C MET A 63 1.45 -11.02 -13.20
N SER A 64 2.26 -11.75 -13.97
CA SER A 64 1.80 -12.66 -15.03
C SER A 64 1.02 -13.85 -14.47
#